data_AF-A0A2H1V534-F1
#
_entry.id   AF-A0A2H1V534-F1
#
_cell.length_a   1.000
_cell.length_b   1.000
_cell.length_c   1.000
_cell.angle_alpha   90.00
_cell.angle_beta   90.00
_cell.angle_gamma   90.00
#
_symmetry.space_group_name_H-M   'P 1'
#
loop_
_entity.id
_entity.type
_entity.pdbx_description
1 polymer ?
#
loop_
_entity_poly.entity_id
_entity_poly.type
_entity_poly.pdbx_seq_one_letter_code
_entity_poly.pdbx_strand_id
1 'polypeptide(L)'
;MATMTDQYGTTGTLTLKWDPRNLEIRTMSVERTLEPLVLQVTTLVNSKDRDAKKKRPGKSKRASALVATVERATEIFIERGQTIAYENPEITQQMLTAVEEVRKAGAAMSLAAREFSEEPCASSVRGGMVRAARALLCAVTRLLILADMVDVHLLLNKLNTVENDLDKLKSASSQSELLESARQFGRSASELAAQAAKRQRELKEPRMKDELAAARAVLKKHSTMLLTASK
;
A
#
# COMPACT_ATOMS: atom_id res chain seq x y z
N MET A 1 -38.54 20.43 10.51
CA MET A 1 -37.84 21.63 10.98
C MET A 1 -36.48 21.67 10.32
N ALA A 2 -36.17 22.80 9.69
CA ALA A 2 -34.93 23.03 8.97
C ALA A 2 -33.74 23.17 9.92
N THR A 3 -32.58 22.65 9.52
CA THR A 3 -31.27 23.17 9.91
C THR A 3 -30.36 23.13 8.68
N MET A 4 -29.79 24.30 8.37
CA MET A 4 -28.90 24.53 7.25
C MET A 4 -27.47 24.06 7.56
N THR A 5 -26.70 23.87 6.49
CA THR A 5 -25.29 23.45 6.39
C THR A 5 -24.29 24.20 7.28
N ASP A 6 -23.15 23.56 7.56
CA ASP A 6 -21.85 24.24 7.45
C ASP A 6 -20.80 23.39 6.70
N GLN A 7 -19.87 24.05 6.02
CA GLN A 7 -18.86 23.48 5.12
C GLN A 7 -17.67 22.83 5.82
N TYR A 8 -17.56 22.84 7.15
CA TYR A 8 -16.46 22.20 7.89
C TYR A 8 -16.89 21.70 9.28
N GLY A 9 -17.79 20.70 9.36
CA GLY A 9 -18.28 20.24 10.66
C GLY A 9 -18.88 18.84 10.69
N THR A 10 -18.05 17.79 10.61
CA THR A 10 -18.44 16.47 11.10
C THR A 10 -17.25 15.76 11.74
N THR A 11 -17.34 15.57 13.05
CA THR A 11 -16.58 14.60 13.85
C THR A 11 -16.88 13.20 13.36
N GLY A 12 -16.24 12.81 12.26
CA GLY A 12 -16.37 11.47 11.70
C GLY A 12 -15.36 10.55 12.37
N THR A 13 -15.82 9.60 13.18
CA THR A 13 -15.14 8.30 13.19
C THR A 13 -15.15 7.82 11.74
N LEU A 14 -14.01 7.98 11.04
CA LEU A 14 -13.82 7.59 9.65
C LEU A 14 -13.93 6.06 9.56
N THR A 15 -15.16 5.57 9.57
CA THR A 15 -15.50 4.20 9.21
C THR A 15 -15.27 4.08 7.72
N LEU A 16 -14.02 3.84 7.34
CA LEU A 16 -13.64 3.58 5.96
C LEU A 16 -14.32 2.29 5.52
N LYS A 17 -15.45 2.43 4.83
CA LYS A 17 -16.23 1.33 4.30
C LYS A 17 -15.48 0.73 3.11
N TRP A 18 -14.64 -0.26 3.40
CA TRP A 18 -13.79 -0.96 2.45
C TRP A 18 -14.62 -1.88 1.54
N ASP A 19 -14.42 -1.77 0.22
CA ASP A 19 -14.91 -2.74 -0.76
C ASP A 19 -13.73 -3.45 -1.43
N PRO A 20 -13.54 -4.77 -1.17
CA PRO A 20 -12.50 -5.57 -1.81
C PRO A 20 -12.62 -5.70 -3.34
N ARG A 21 -13.71 -5.22 -3.95
CA ARG A 21 -13.95 -5.33 -5.40
C ARG A 21 -13.60 -4.08 -6.20
N ASN A 22 -13.29 -2.94 -5.57
CA ASN A 22 -13.00 -1.66 -6.24
C ASN A 22 -11.52 -1.22 -6.09
N LEU A 23 -10.60 -2.17 -6.23
CA LEU A 23 -9.17 -2.00 -5.94
C LEU A 23 -8.41 -1.32 -7.09
N GLU A 24 -8.39 0.02 -7.12
CA GLU A 24 -7.53 0.81 -8.03
C GLU A 24 -6.16 1.12 -7.41
N ILE A 25 -5.07 0.85 -8.16
CA ILE A 25 -3.70 1.20 -7.74
C ILE A 25 -3.48 2.70 -7.94
N ARG A 26 -3.40 3.45 -6.84
CA ARG A 26 -3.23 4.92 -6.85
C ARG A 26 -1.80 5.40 -6.53
N THR A 27 -0.90 4.46 -6.24
CA THR A 27 0.45 4.71 -5.70
C THR A 27 1.51 4.16 -6.64
N MET A 28 2.47 5.01 -7.01
CA MET A 28 3.56 4.68 -7.93
C MET A 28 4.48 3.57 -7.41
N SER A 29 4.71 3.49 -6.09
CA SER A 29 5.51 2.40 -5.52
C SER A 29 4.83 1.03 -5.66
N VAL A 30 3.52 0.94 -5.44
CA VAL A 30 2.75 -0.31 -5.64
C VAL A 30 2.85 -0.76 -7.10
N GLU A 31 2.73 0.17 -8.04
CA GLU A 31 2.91 -0.12 -9.47
C GLU A 31 4.33 -0.58 -9.80
N ARG A 32 5.36 0.12 -9.32
CA ARG A 32 6.78 -0.27 -9.52
C ARG A 32 7.11 -1.63 -8.91
N THR A 33 6.49 -2.00 -7.80
CA THR A 33 6.66 -3.33 -7.20
C THR A 33 5.94 -4.42 -8.01
N LEU A 34 4.79 -4.10 -8.61
CA LEU A 34 4.02 -5.05 -9.42
C LEU A 34 4.56 -5.21 -10.84
N GLU A 35 5.13 -4.17 -11.45
CA GLU A 35 5.65 -4.18 -12.83
C GLU A 35 6.62 -5.34 -13.13
N PRO A 36 7.68 -5.61 -12.33
CA PRO A 36 8.58 -6.73 -12.59
C PRO A 36 7.90 -8.09 -12.39
N LEU A 37 6.96 -8.20 -11.44
CA LEU A 37 6.21 -9.42 -11.19
C LEU A 37 5.25 -9.73 -12.34
N VAL A 38 4.55 -8.71 -12.86
CA VAL A 38 3.68 -8.82 -14.03
C VAL A 38 4.49 -9.14 -15.28
N LEU A 39 5.64 -8.50 -15.48
CA LEU A 39 6.51 -8.76 -16.64
C LEU A 39 7.07 -10.19 -16.62
N GLN A 40 7.53 -10.69 -15.47
CA GLN A 40 8.02 -12.06 -15.33
C GLN A 40 6.93 -13.11 -15.60
N VAL A 41 5.74 -12.90 -15.05
CA VAL A 41 4.58 -13.77 -15.29
C VAL A 41 4.13 -13.67 -16.75
N THR A 42 4.06 -12.48 -17.33
CA THR A 42 3.66 -12.27 -18.74
C THR A 42 4.68 -12.88 -19.70
N THR A 43 5.98 -12.84 -19.38
CA THR A 43 7.03 -13.47 -20.20
C THR A 43 6.95 -14.99 -20.15
N LEU A 44 6.63 -15.57 -18.98
CA LEU A 44 6.30 -16.99 -18.86
C LEU A 44 5.06 -17.37 -19.69
N VAL A 45 4.03 -16.52 -19.69
CA VAL A 45 2.77 -16.70 -20.45
C VAL A 45 2.97 -16.55 -21.97
N ASN A 46 3.80 -15.59 -22.41
CA ASN A 46 4.04 -15.23 -23.80
C ASN A 46 5.20 -15.97 -24.46
N SER A 47 5.74 -17.01 -23.82
CA SER A 47 6.58 -18.00 -24.50
C SER A 47 5.73 -18.83 -25.50
N LYS A 48 5.13 -18.16 -26.50
CA LYS A 48 4.63 -18.75 -27.73
C LYS A 48 5.85 -19.27 -28.48
N ASP A 49 6.26 -20.45 -28.07
CA ASP A 49 7.29 -21.20 -28.75
C ASP A 49 6.71 -21.71 -30.07
N ARG A 50 6.73 -20.83 -31.08
CA ARG A 50 6.43 -21.20 -32.46
C ARG A 50 7.55 -22.06 -33.07
N ASP A 51 8.69 -22.22 -32.40
CA ASP A 51 9.89 -22.86 -32.96
C ASP A 51 10.50 -24.01 -32.13
N ALA A 52 9.98 -24.37 -30.94
CA ALA A 52 10.50 -25.50 -30.13
C ALA A 52 10.14 -26.91 -30.64
N LYS A 53 9.82 -27.10 -31.92
CA LYS A 53 9.68 -28.45 -32.48
C LYS A 53 11.00 -29.24 -32.58
N LYS A 54 12.16 -28.68 -32.19
CA LYS A 54 13.47 -29.32 -32.41
C LYS A 54 14.42 -29.45 -31.21
N LYS A 55 14.04 -29.11 -29.97
CA LYS A 55 14.95 -29.27 -28.83
C LYS A 55 14.42 -30.28 -27.82
N ARG A 56 15.29 -31.24 -27.48
CA ARG A 56 15.04 -32.42 -26.63
C ARG A 56 14.38 -32.04 -25.30
N PRO A 57 13.48 -32.87 -24.76
CA PRO A 57 12.93 -32.69 -23.42
C PRO A 57 14.04 -32.97 -22.41
N GLY A 58 14.47 -31.94 -21.70
CA GLY A 58 15.46 -32.06 -20.63
C GLY A 58 15.11 -31.08 -19.52
N LYS A 59 15.20 -31.55 -18.28
CA LYS A 59 15.02 -30.75 -17.06
C LYS A 59 15.85 -29.48 -17.17
N SER A 60 15.20 -28.33 -17.34
CA SER A 60 15.93 -27.06 -17.44
C SER A 60 16.30 -26.60 -16.04
N LYS A 61 17.59 -26.59 -15.69
CA LYS A 61 18.11 -25.99 -14.43
C LYS A 61 17.58 -24.57 -14.18
N ARG A 62 17.25 -23.85 -15.27
CA ARG A 62 16.63 -22.52 -15.24
C ARG A 62 15.22 -22.52 -14.61
N ALA A 63 14.42 -23.56 -14.79
CA ALA A 63 13.07 -23.62 -14.24
C ALA A 63 13.08 -23.80 -12.71
N SER A 64 13.91 -24.72 -12.20
CA SER A 64 14.08 -24.92 -10.74
C SER A 64 14.60 -23.66 -10.03
N ALA A 65 15.53 -22.93 -10.64
CA ALA A 65 16.00 -21.64 -10.09
C ALA A 65 14.90 -20.56 -10.04
N LEU A 66 13.97 -20.57 -11.00
CA LEU A 66 12.81 -19.67 -11.00
C LEU A 66 11.82 -20.04 -9.88
N VAL A 67 11.58 -21.33 -9.62
CA VAL A 67 10.73 -21.78 -8.50
C VAL A 67 11.28 -21.25 -7.17
N ALA A 68 12.56 -21.47 -6.89
CA ALA A 68 13.20 -21.01 -5.66
C ALA A 68 13.15 -19.47 -5.51
N THR A 69 13.18 -18.74 -6.62
CA THR A 69 13.05 -17.28 -6.62
C THR A 69 11.63 -16.84 -6.25
N VAL A 70 10.61 -17.50 -6.81
CA VAL A 70 9.20 -17.22 -6.51
C VAL A 70 8.87 -17.56 -5.05
N GLU A 71 9.35 -18.69 -4.55
CA GLU A 71 9.18 -19.09 -3.14
C GLU A 71 9.79 -18.05 -2.20
N ARG A 72 11.04 -17.66 -2.43
CA ARG A 72 11.71 -16.63 -1.62
C ARG A 72 10.97 -15.29 -1.69
N ALA A 73 10.54 -14.85 -2.88
CA ALA A 73 9.80 -13.61 -3.03
C ALA A 73 8.47 -13.65 -2.28
N THR A 74 7.75 -14.78 -2.35
CA THR A 74 6.49 -15.00 -1.62
C THR A 74 6.71 -14.92 -0.11
N GLU A 75 7.77 -15.56 0.41
CA GLU A 75 8.08 -15.53 1.84
C GLU A 75 8.35 -14.10 2.33
N ILE A 76 9.11 -13.31 1.56
CA ILE A 76 9.37 -11.90 1.89
C ILE A 76 8.06 -11.10 1.99
N PHE A 77 7.10 -11.32 1.09
CA PHE A 77 5.78 -10.67 1.17
C PHE A 77 5.01 -11.09 2.42
N ILE A 78 5.07 -12.37 2.78
CA ILE A 78 4.40 -12.92 3.96
C ILE A 78 4.99 -12.31 5.23
N GLU A 79 6.31 -12.37 5.41
CA GLU A 79 7.01 -11.84 6.59
C GLU A 79 6.71 -10.35 6.76
N ARG A 80 6.87 -9.55 5.69
CA ARG A 80 6.60 -8.11 5.73
C ARG A 80 5.13 -7.81 5.99
N GLY A 81 4.21 -8.55 5.38
CA GLY A 81 2.78 -8.40 5.62
C GLY A 81 2.39 -8.73 7.07
N GLN A 82 3.01 -9.74 7.68
CA GLN A 82 2.81 -10.07 9.10
C GLN A 82 3.35 -8.98 10.02
N THR A 83 4.56 -8.47 9.75
CA THR A 83 5.12 -7.33 10.51
C THR A 83 4.16 -6.15 10.49
N ILE A 84 3.68 -5.74 9.30
CA ILE A 84 2.72 -4.64 9.17
C ILE A 84 1.43 -4.94 9.92
N ALA A 85 0.93 -6.18 9.88
CA ALA A 85 -0.27 -6.58 10.60
C ALA A 85 -0.14 -6.39 12.12
N TYR A 86 0.99 -6.78 12.71
CA TYR A 86 1.21 -6.69 14.16
C TYR A 86 1.49 -5.26 14.62
N GLU A 87 2.08 -4.42 13.77
CA GLU A 87 2.30 -3.00 14.06
C GLU A 87 1.00 -2.17 14.01
N ASN A 88 -0.06 -2.68 13.38
CA ASN A 88 -1.29 -1.93 13.12
C ASN A 88 -2.55 -2.70 13.58
N PRO A 89 -2.93 -2.61 14.88
CA PRO A 89 -4.04 -3.37 15.48
C PRO A 89 -5.38 -3.25 14.76
N GLU A 90 -5.67 -2.08 14.18
CA GLU A 90 -6.97 -1.76 13.56
C GLU A 90 -7.22 -2.55 12.26
N ILE A 91 -6.17 -3.03 11.61
CA ILE A 91 -6.21 -3.71 10.31
C ILE A 91 -5.57 -5.09 10.35
N THR A 92 -5.07 -5.53 11.50
CA THR A 92 -4.33 -6.79 11.69
C THR A 92 -5.07 -7.96 11.05
N GLN A 93 -6.37 -8.11 11.32
CA GLN A 93 -7.16 -9.23 10.80
C GLN A 93 -7.24 -9.22 9.27
N GLN A 94 -7.43 -8.05 8.66
CA GLN A 94 -7.52 -7.93 7.20
C GLN A 94 -6.16 -8.19 6.54
N MET A 95 -5.09 -7.65 7.13
CA MET A 95 -3.72 -7.86 6.66
C MET A 95 -3.31 -9.34 6.76
N LEU A 96 -3.60 -10.01 7.88
CA LEU A 96 -3.34 -11.45 8.05
C LEU A 96 -4.13 -12.31 7.07
N THR A 97 -5.37 -11.91 6.75
CA THR A 97 -6.19 -12.60 5.75
C THR A 97 -5.56 -12.50 4.36
N ALA A 98 -5.10 -11.30 3.96
CA ALA A 98 -4.43 -11.10 2.69
C ALA A 98 -3.07 -11.83 2.61
N VAL A 99 -2.32 -11.86 3.71
CA VAL A 99 -1.08 -12.66 3.81
C VAL A 99 -1.38 -14.16 3.62
N GLU A 100 -2.45 -14.67 4.22
CA GLU A 100 -2.84 -16.07 4.06
C GLU A 100 -3.26 -16.39 2.61
N GLU A 101 -3.91 -15.46 1.92
CA GLU A 101 -4.21 -15.58 0.50
C GLU A 101 -2.92 -15.64 -0.35
N VAL A 102 -1.93 -14.79 -0.05
CA VAL A 102 -0.62 -14.81 -0.71
C VAL A 102 0.09 -16.13 -0.45
N ARG A 103 0.04 -16.65 0.79
CA ARG A 103 0.62 -17.95 1.16
C ARG A 103 0.00 -19.10 0.35
N LYS A 104 -1.33 -19.17 0.29
CA LYS A 104 -2.06 -20.19 -0.48
C LYS A 104 -1.75 -20.10 -1.98
N ALA A 105 -1.81 -18.89 -2.54
CA ALA A 105 -1.53 -18.67 -3.96
C ALA A 105 -0.05 -18.95 -4.31
N GLY A 106 0.87 -18.62 -3.42
CA GLY A 106 2.31 -18.89 -3.56
C GLY A 106 2.63 -20.38 -3.52
N ALA A 107 1.99 -21.13 -2.61
CA ALA A 107 2.11 -22.59 -2.58
C ALA A 107 1.59 -23.24 -3.86
N ALA A 108 0.43 -22.81 -4.36
CA ALA A 108 -0.11 -23.27 -5.64
C ALA A 108 0.80 -22.94 -6.82
N MET A 109 1.41 -21.75 -6.83
CA MET A 109 2.36 -21.34 -7.86
C MET A 109 3.66 -22.14 -7.80
N SER A 110 4.20 -22.41 -6.61
CA SER A 110 5.38 -23.27 -6.44
C SER A 110 5.12 -24.69 -6.98
N LEU A 111 3.97 -25.29 -6.63
CA LEU A 111 3.59 -26.61 -7.15
C LEU A 111 3.50 -26.61 -8.67
N ALA A 112 2.74 -25.67 -9.25
CA ALA A 112 2.58 -25.57 -10.69
C ALA A 112 3.91 -25.28 -11.43
N ALA A 113 4.82 -24.54 -10.80
CA ALA A 113 6.13 -24.25 -11.38
C ALA A 113 7.09 -25.45 -11.30
N ARG A 114 6.98 -26.31 -10.28
CA ARG A 114 7.71 -27.59 -10.19
C ARG A 114 7.20 -28.58 -11.25
N GLU A 115 5.87 -28.73 -11.37
CA GLU A 115 5.26 -29.54 -12.43
C GLU A 115 5.70 -29.07 -13.82
N PHE A 116 5.70 -27.75 -14.05
CA PHE A 116 6.20 -27.16 -15.29
C PHE A 116 7.68 -27.40 -15.54
N SER A 117 8.51 -27.47 -14.49
CA SER A 117 9.94 -27.74 -14.62
C SER A 117 10.24 -29.18 -15.07
N GLU A 118 9.37 -30.12 -14.71
CA GLU A 118 9.46 -31.53 -15.09
C GLU A 118 8.84 -31.78 -16.47
N GLU A 119 7.71 -31.11 -16.80
CA GLU A 119 6.97 -31.30 -18.06
C GLU A 119 6.68 -29.97 -18.83
N PRO A 120 7.71 -29.24 -19.30
CA PRO A 120 7.55 -27.90 -19.87
C PRO A 120 6.78 -27.82 -21.20
N CYS A 121 6.65 -28.95 -21.91
CA CYS A 121 5.93 -29.05 -23.19
C CYS A 121 4.47 -29.45 -23.04
N ALA A 122 4.01 -29.84 -21.84
CA ALA A 122 2.63 -30.22 -21.60
C ALA A 122 1.74 -28.96 -21.54
N SER A 123 0.81 -28.85 -22.49
CA SER A 123 -0.09 -27.68 -22.60
C SER A 123 -0.98 -27.50 -21.37
N SER A 124 -1.39 -28.59 -20.71
CA SER A 124 -2.18 -28.58 -19.48
C SER A 124 -1.40 -27.99 -18.30
N VAL A 125 -0.15 -28.42 -18.12
CA VAL A 125 0.78 -27.95 -17.07
C VAL A 125 1.10 -26.48 -17.25
N ARG A 126 1.37 -26.04 -18.49
CA ARG A 126 1.53 -24.61 -18.82
C ARG A 126 0.29 -23.79 -18.46
N GLY A 127 -0.91 -24.29 -18.79
CA GLY A 127 -2.16 -23.63 -18.43
C GLY A 127 -2.40 -23.54 -16.92
N GLY A 128 -2.04 -24.58 -16.16
CA GLY A 128 -2.07 -24.61 -14.70
C GLY A 128 -1.15 -23.54 -14.08
N MET A 129 0.10 -23.48 -14.54
CA MET A 129 1.08 -22.49 -14.11
C MET A 129 0.61 -21.05 -14.35
N VAL A 130 0.04 -20.75 -15.52
CA VAL A 130 -0.48 -19.41 -15.83
C VAL A 130 -1.60 -19.00 -14.88
N ARG A 131 -2.53 -19.92 -14.55
CA ARG A 131 -3.60 -19.65 -13.59
C ARG A 131 -3.06 -19.39 -12.19
N ALA A 132 -2.11 -20.20 -11.73
CA ALA A 132 -1.49 -20.04 -10.42
C ALA A 132 -0.71 -18.71 -10.32
N ALA A 133 0.02 -18.34 -11.38
CA ALA A 133 0.75 -17.08 -11.43
C ALA A 133 -0.19 -15.86 -11.38
N ARG A 134 -1.31 -15.89 -12.12
CA ARG A 134 -2.32 -14.83 -12.07
C ARG A 134 -2.96 -14.72 -10.68
N ALA A 135 -3.28 -15.85 -10.05
CA ALA A 135 -3.82 -15.88 -8.70
C ALA A 135 -2.85 -15.27 -7.68
N LEU A 136 -1.55 -15.60 -7.78
CA LEU A 136 -0.50 -15.01 -6.94
C LEU A 136 -0.38 -13.50 -7.15
N LEU A 137 -0.37 -13.02 -8.40
CA LEU A 137 -0.35 -11.58 -8.69
C LEU A 137 -1.56 -10.86 -8.10
N CYS A 138 -2.76 -11.43 -8.21
CA CYS A 138 -3.97 -10.85 -7.61
C CYS A 138 -3.85 -10.76 -6.08
N ALA A 139 -3.38 -11.83 -5.43
CA ALA A 139 -3.19 -11.85 -3.97
C ALA A 139 -2.14 -10.82 -3.51
N VAL A 140 -1.00 -10.75 -4.19
CA VAL A 140 0.07 -9.78 -3.89
C VAL A 140 -0.41 -8.34 -4.15
N THR A 141 -1.16 -8.10 -5.22
CA THR A 141 -1.76 -6.78 -5.50
C THR A 141 -2.69 -6.35 -4.38
N ARG A 142 -3.56 -7.25 -3.91
CA ARG A 142 -4.46 -6.98 -2.79
C ARG A 142 -3.70 -6.70 -1.49
N LEU A 143 -2.64 -7.45 -1.21
CA LEU A 143 -1.76 -7.20 -0.06
C LEU A 143 -1.11 -5.80 -0.14
N LEU A 144 -0.56 -5.42 -1.29
CA LEU A 144 0.10 -4.13 -1.48
C LEU A 144 -0.88 -2.95 -1.39
N ILE A 145 -2.10 -3.11 -1.89
CA ILE A 145 -3.14 -2.09 -1.74
C ILE A 145 -3.56 -1.96 -0.28
N LEU A 146 -3.70 -3.06 0.45
CA LEU A 146 -3.94 -3.00 1.88
C LEU A 146 -2.80 -2.31 2.62
N ALA A 147 -1.55 -2.60 2.27
CA ALA A 147 -0.37 -1.92 2.81
C ALA A 147 -0.43 -0.39 2.57
N ASP A 148 -0.79 0.05 1.36
CA ASP A 148 -0.95 1.47 1.02
C ASP A 148 -2.04 2.15 1.87
N MET A 149 -3.13 1.44 2.15
CA MET A 149 -4.20 1.95 2.99
C MET A 149 -3.75 2.18 4.44
N VAL A 150 -2.82 1.37 4.95
CA VAL A 150 -2.21 1.57 6.27
C VAL A 150 -1.47 2.90 6.33
N ASP A 151 -0.68 3.19 5.29
CA ASP A 151 0.07 4.45 5.21
C ASP A 151 -0.86 5.66 5.18
N VAL A 152 -2.00 5.56 4.49
CA VAL A 152 -3.04 6.60 4.50
C VAL A 152 -3.66 6.76 5.88
N HIS A 153 -3.97 5.65 6.56
CA HIS A 153 -4.55 5.69 7.91
C HIS A 153 -3.58 6.32 8.91
N LEU A 154 -2.30 5.97 8.85
CA LEU A 154 -1.27 6.60 9.68
C LEU A 154 -1.18 8.10 9.42
N LEU A 155 -1.29 8.53 8.16
CA LEU A 155 -1.29 9.96 7.81
C LEU A 155 -2.52 10.69 8.38
N LEU A 156 -3.69 10.07 8.32
CA LEU A 156 -4.94 10.62 8.90
C LEU A 156 -4.87 10.68 10.43
N ASN A 157 -4.28 9.68 11.09
CA ASN A 157 -4.05 9.73 12.53
C ASN A 157 -3.16 10.92 12.92
N LYS A 158 -2.13 11.23 12.13
CA LYS A 158 -1.32 12.44 12.37
C LYS A 158 -2.08 13.73 12.12
N LEU A 159 -3.01 13.75 11.16
CA LEU A 159 -3.90 14.88 10.96
C LEU A 159 -4.79 15.11 12.19
N ASN A 160 -5.42 14.06 12.71
CA ASN A 160 -6.20 14.13 13.95
C ASN A 160 -5.36 14.62 15.14
N THR A 161 -4.10 14.21 15.26
CA THR A 161 -3.19 14.73 16.29
C THR A 161 -2.97 16.24 16.15
N VAL A 162 -2.76 16.74 14.93
CA VAL A 162 -2.59 18.17 14.67
C VAL A 162 -3.87 18.95 14.98
N GLU A 163 -5.05 18.41 14.66
CA GLU A 163 -6.34 19.02 15.00
C GLU A 163 -6.55 19.09 16.52
N ASN A 164 -6.27 18.01 17.25
CA ASN A 164 -6.33 17.99 18.70
C ASN A 164 -5.34 18.98 19.35
N ASP A 165 -4.15 19.13 18.77
CA ASP A 165 -3.16 20.11 19.24
C ASP A 165 -3.61 21.56 18.98
N LEU A 166 -4.34 21.81 17.88
CA LEU A 166 -4.97 23.10 17.61
C LEU A 166 -6.09 23.42 18.60
N ASP A 167 -6.92 22.43 18.96
CA ASP A 167 -7.98 22.61 19.95
C ASP A 167 -7.39 22.93 21.33
N LYS A 168 -6.32 22.24 21.73
CA LYS A 168 -5.58 22.57 22.98
C LYS A 168 -5.02 23.98 22.95
N LEU A 169 -4.40 24.39 21.84
CA LEU A 169 -3.88 25.75 21.65
C LEU A 169 -4.99 26.80 21.79
N LYS A 170 -6.17 26.54 21.22
CA LYS A 170 -7.35 27.41 21.32
C LYS A 170 -7.90 27.48 22.74
N SER A 171 -7.87 26.39 23.50
CA SER A 171 -8.37 26.33 24.88
C SER A 171 -7.38 26.78 25.95
N ALA A 172 -6.14 27.14 25.57
CA ALA A 172 -5.10 27.52 26.51
C ALA A 172 -5.52 28.75 27.34
N SER A 173 -5.37 28.65 28.66
CA SER A 173 -5.86 29.66 29.61
C SER A 173 -4.75 30.49 30.25
N SER A 174 -3.50 30.08 30.04
CA SER A 174 -2.30 30.78 30.52
C SER A 174 -1.24 30.91 29.45
N GLN A 175 -0.35 31.89 29.60
CA GLN A 175 0.78 32.09 28.69
C GLN A 175 1.72 30.87 28.64
N SER A 176 1.91 30.18 29.76
CA SER A 176 2.72 28.97 29.82
C SER A 176 2.10 27.82 29.02
N GLU A 177 0.79 27.56 29.21
CA GLU A 177 0.05 26.54 28.46
C GLU A 177 0.01 26.85 26.95
N LEU A 178 -0.16 28.13 26.60
CA LEU A 178 -0.16 28.58 25.21
C LEU A 178 1.18 28.28 24.54
N LEU A 179 2.30 28.65 25.18
CA LEU A 179 3.64 28.40 24.65
C LEU A 179 3.95 26.90 24.54
N GLU A 180 3.51 26.09 25.49
CA GLU A 180 3.69 24.64 25.45
C GLU A 180 2.87 24.01 24.32
N SER A 181 1.57 24.34 24.22
CA SER A 181 0.67 23.85 23.18
C SER A 181 1.14 24.27 21.79
N ALA A 182 1.63 25.51 21.64
CA ALA A 182 2.21 26.01 20.40
C ALA A 182 3.44 25.20 19.98
N ARG A 183 4.34 24.86 20.92
CA ARG A 183 5.50 24.01 20.63
C ARG A 183 5.08 22.60 20.21
N GLN A 184 4.09 22.02 20.88
CA GLN A 184 3.56 20.69 20.55
C GLN A 184 2.92 20.68 19.15
N PHE A 185 2.00 21.61 18.88
CA PHE A 185 1.41 21.80 17.55
C PHE A 185 2.47 21.96 16.45
N GLY A 186 3.49 22.79 16.68
CA GLY A 186 4.56 23.01 15.72
C GLY A 186 5.32 21.72 15.36
N ARG A 187 5.55 20.83 16.34
CA ARG A 187 6.17 19.51 16.10
C ARG A 187 5.25 18.61 15.28
N SER A 188 4.00 18.43 15.72
CA SER A 188 3.01 17.57 15.06
C SER A 188 2.74 18.03 13.62
N ALA A 189 2.58 19.33 13.40
CA ALA A 189 2.36 19.90 12.07
C ALA A 189 3.55 19.71 11.13
N SER A 190 4.79 19.84 11.65
CA SER A 190 6.01 19.58 10.87
C SER A 190 6.11 18.11 10.46
N GLU A 191 5.81 17.20 11.39
CA GLU A 191 5.83 15.76 11.12
C GLU A 191 4.77 15.34 10.09
N LEU A 192 3.53 15.84 10.25
CA LEU A 192 2.46 15.65 9.26
C LEU A 192 2.88 16.20 7.89
N ALA A 193 3.42 17.41 7.84
CA ALA A 193 3.85 18.05 6.59
C ALA A 193 4.96 17.25 5.88
N ALA A 194 5.86 16.61 6.63
CA ALA A 194 6.92 15.75 6.10
C ALA A 194 6.36 14.43 5.55
N GLN A 195 5.43 13.78 6.26
CA GLN A 195 4.80 12.55 5.77
C GLN A 195 3.88 12.81 4.58
N ALA A 196 3.09 13.89 4.61
CA ALA A 196 2.28 14.32 3.48
C ALA A 196 3.15 14.61 2.24
N ALA A 197 4.39 15.09 2.42
CA ALA A 197 5.35 15.25 1.32
C ALA A 197 5.73 13.92 0.67
N LYS A 198 5.94 12.89 1.50
CA LYS A 198 6.23 11.53 1.01
C LYS A 198 5.03 11.01 0.23
N ARG A 199 3.82 11.12 0.77
CA ARG A 199 2.58 10.71 0.09
C ARG A 199 2.38 11.44 -1.24
N GLN A 200 2.60 12.76 -1.27
CA GLN A 200 2.48 13.56 -2.49
C GLN A 200 3.37 13.05 -3.63
N ARG A 201 4.62 12.62 -3.34
CA ARG A 201 5.50 12.09 -4.39
C ARG A 201 5.01 10.76 -4.97
N GLU A 202 4.29 9.99 -4.16
CA GLU A 202 3.81 8.65 -4.50
C GLU A 202 2.48 8.63 -5.27
N LEU A 203 1.66 9.68 -5.18
CA LEU A 203 0.37 9.73 -5.88
C LEU A 203 0.54 9.68 -7.41
N LYS A 204 -0.27 8.88 -8.11
CA LYS A 204 -0.23 8.85 -9.59
C LYS A 204 -0.88 10.07 -10.23
N GLU A 205 -2.05 10.47 -9.73
CA GLU A 205 -2.88 11.50 -10.36
C GLU A 205 -2.30 12.91 -10.13
N PRO A 206 -1.97 13.67 -11.19
CA PRO A 206 -1.39 15.01 -11.05
C PRO A 206 -2.28 15.97 -10.25
N ARG A 207 -3.60 15.91 -10.47
CA ARG A 207 -4.57 16.74 -9.75
C ARG A 207 -4.49 16.53 -8.23
N MET A 208 -4.48 15.28 -7.78
CA MET A 208 -4.38 14.92 -6.37
C MET A 208 -3.03 15.34 -5.76
N LYS A 209 -1.94 15.31 -6.54
CA LYS A 209 -0.63 15.81 -6.13
C LYS A 209 -0.67 17.31 -5.86
N ASP A 210 -1.29 18.06 -6.76
CA ASP A 210 -1.39 19.53 -6.67
C ASP A 210 -2.30 19.95 -5.51
N GLU A 211 -3.43 19.28 -5.34
CA GLU A 211 -4.34 19.52 -4.20
C GLU A 211 -3.65 19.26 -2.85
N LEU A 212 -2.92 18.15 -2.72
CA LEU A 212 -2.16 17.85 -1.50
C LEU A 212 -1.00 18.85 -1.29
N ALA A 213 -0.35 19.30 -2.37
CA ALA A 213 0.69 20.33 -2.30
C ALA A 213 0.12 21.66 -1.78
N ALA A 214 -1.03 22.07 -2.30
CA ALA A 214 -1.73 23.29 -1.89
C ALA A 214 -2.14 23.21 -0.41
N ALA A 215 -2.77 22.11 0.02
CA ALA A 215 -3.16 21.90 1.42
C ALA A 215 -1.95 21.97 2.37
N ARG A 216 -0.81 21.36 2.00
CA ARG A 216 0.43 21.44 2.78
C ARG A 216 0.99 22.86 2.86
N ALA A 217 0.93 23.62 1.77
CA ALA A 217 1.39 25.01 1.75
C ALA A 217 0.52 25.90 2.65
N VAL A 218 -0.79 25.70 2.62
CA VAL A 218 -1.78 26.37 3.48
C VAL A 218 -1.51 26.04 4.95
N LEU A 219 -1.38 24.75 5.30
CA LEU A 219 -1.03 24.33 6.66
C LEU A 219 0.25 25.01 7.15
N LYS A 220 1.33 24.96 6.37
CA LYS A 220 2.62 25.58 6.76
C LYS A 220 2.50 27.09 7.00
N LYS A 221 1.80 27.80 6.11
CA LYS A 221 1.58 29.25 6.20
C LYS A 221 0.78 29.59 7.46
N HIS A 222 -0.34 28.92 7.69
CA HIS A 222 -1.19 29.19 8.86
C HIS A 222 -0.56 28.73 10.17
N SER A 223 0.18 27.62 10.18
CA SER A 223 0.95 27.20 11.36
C SER A 223 1.96 28.28 11.76
N THR A 224 2.69 28.86 10.81
CA THR A 224 3.67 29.91 11.11
C THR A 224 2.98 31.16 11.67
N MET A 225 1.86 31.57 11.06
CA MET A 225 1.07 32.72 11.50
C MET A 225 0.51 32.53 12.92
N LEU A 226 -0.07 31.36 13.21
CA LEU A 226 -0.58 31.01 14.54
C LEU A 226 0.53 31.03 15.59
N LEU A 227 1.70 30.46 15.29
CA LEU A 227 2.85 30.45 16.19
C LEU A 227 3.42 31.85 16.45
N THR A 228 3.32 32.78 15.49
CA THR A 228 3.69 34.18 15.70
C THR A 228 2.64 34.98 16.45
N ALA A 229 1.35 34.68 16.25
CA ALA A 229 0.26 35.35 16.97
C ALA A 229 0.12 34.89 18.43
N SER A 230 0.64 33.69 18.75
CA SER A 230 0.60 33.11 20.11
C SER A 230 1.80 33.51 20.99
N LYS A 231 2.72 34.32 20.47
CA LYS A 231 3.88 34.87 21.21
C LYS A 231 3.56 36.26 21.74
#